data_AF-A0A6A5S9F5-F1
#
_entry.id   AF-A0A6A5S9F5-F1
#
_cell.length_a   1.000
_cell.length_b   1.000
_cell.length_c   1.000
_cell.angle_alpha   90.00
_cell.angle_beta   90.00
_cell.angle_gamma   90.00
#
_symmetry.space_group_name_H-M   'P 1'
#
loop_
_entity.id
_entity.type
_entity.pdbx_description
1 polymer ?
#
loop_
_entity_poly.entity_id
_entity_poly.type
_entity_poly.pdbx_seq_one_letter_code
_entity_poly.pdbx_strand_id
1 'polypeptide(L)'
;MARSLLFCIVEEAKPSGLKSELAGDEAFETAFVGASEEDCQNLTLKRQDTAMFIEPNIIGIADARTARDDYILMQWYREGEGEHCPPYGVLPPKPNTWWDFRIHPEQADRVIAGLHFVESDVSCPRYFGRKEELTDENGVLDAAKADRMVNGD
;
A
#
# COMPACT_ATOMS: atom_id res chain seq x y z
N MET A 1 -3.11 -25.64 -5.15
CA MET A 1 -2.76 -24.81 -3.98
C MET A 1 -1.84 -23.71 -4.47
N ALA A 2 -2.39 -22.53 -4.77
CA ALA A 2 -1.62 -21.40 -5.29
C ALA A 2 -1.24 -20.48 -4.14
N ARG A 3 0.04 -20.12 -4.11
CA ARG A 3 0.74 -19.41 -3.04
C ARG A 3 0.65 -17.90 -3.26
N SER A 4 0.26 -17.16 -2.22
CA SER A 4 0.28 -15.70 -2.14
C SER A 4 1.73 -15.19 -2.08
N LEU A 5 2.06 -14.18 -2.89
CA LEU A 5 3.37 -13.51 -2.95
C LEU A 5 3.23 -12.14 -2.28
N LEU A 6 3.93 -11.90 -1.17
CA LEU A 6 4.07 -10.56 -0.60
C LEU A 6 5.26 -9.87 -1.27
N PHE A 7 5.10 -8.63 -1.76
CA PHE A 7 6.23 -7.80 -2.13
C PHE A 7 6.69 -7.01 -0.90
N CYS A 8 7.72 -7.53 -0.22
CA CYS A 8 8.61 -6.73 0.61
C CYS A 8 10.00 -6.85 -0.02
N ILE A 9 10.45 -5.82 -0.75
CA ILE A 9 11.87 -5.71 -1.11
C ILE A 9 12.59 -5.19 0.15
N VAL A 10 13.31 -6.08 0.83
CA VAL A 10 14.22 -5.73 1.91
C VAL A 10 15.52 -6.49 1.70
N GLU A 11 16.50 -5.83 1.09
CA GLU A 11 17.91 -6.15 1.31
C GLU A 11 18.54 -4.91 1.97
N GLU A 12 19.35 -5.10 3.01
CA GLU A 12 20.06 -4.02 3.69
C GLU A 12 20.91 -3.24 2.69
N ALA A 13 20.47 -2.02 2.35
CA ALA A 13 21.28 -1.13 1.52
C ALA A 13 22.48 -0.62 2.33
N LYS A 14 23.61 -1.34 2.25
CA LYS A 14 24.92 -0.66 2.23
C LYS A 14 25.03 0.11 0.91
N PRO A 15 25.78 1.23 0.85
CA PRO A 15 25.65 2.23 -0.23
C PRO A 15 26.32 1.83 -1.57
N SER A 16 26.22 0.57 -1.98
CA SER A 16 26.65 0.11 -3.30
C SER A 16 25.86 -1.13 -3.73
N GLY A 17 24.90 -0.94 -4.63
CA GLY A 17 24.29 -2.02 -5.41
C GLY A 17 22.97 -2.54 -4.86
N LEU A 18 21.87 -2.05 -5.43
CA LEU A 18 20.62 -2.82 -5.44
C LEU A 18 20.89 -4.10 -6.25
N LYS A 19 20.71 -5.28 -5.64
CA LYS A 19 20.75 -6.54 -6.40
C LYS A 19 19.56 -6.59 -7.34
N SER A 20 19.82 -6.72 -8.63
CA SER A 20 18.80 -6.98 -9.65
C SER A 20 18.47 -8.47 -9.80
N GLU A 21 19.33 -9.36 -9.31
CA GLU A 21 19.22 -10.82 -9.43
C GLU A 21 19.80 -11.52 -8.18
N LEU A 22 19.25 -12.68 -7.83
CA LEU A 22 19.77 -13.56 -6.77
C LEU A 22 20.89 -14.45 -7.30
N ALA A 23 21.84 -14.84 -6.44
CA ALA A 23 22.82 -15.87 -6.82
C ALA A 23 22.14 -17.25 -6.99
N GLY A 24 22.74 -18.14 -7.78
CA GLY A 24 22.13 -19.42 -8.16
C GLY A 24 21.83 -20.39 -7.01
N ASP A 25 22.43 -20.15 -5.84
CA ASP A 25 22.27 -20.89 -4.59
C ASP A 25 21.66 -20.04 -3.45
N GLU A 26 21.34 -18.77 -3.72
CA GLU A 26 20.73 -17.87 -2.76
C GLU A 26 19.22 -18.11 -2.71
N ALA A 27 18.77 -18.75 -1.64
CA ALA A 27 17.35 -18.85 -1.35
C ALA A 27 16.84 -17.47 -0.94
N PHE A 28 15.87 -16.93 -1.68
CA PHE A 28 15.09 -15.80 -1.20
C PHE A 28 14.42 -16.23 0.12
N GLU A 29 14.78 -15.62 1.24
CA GLU A 29 14.05 -15.81 2.49
C GLU A 29 12.67 -15.15 2.36
N THR A 30 11.72 -15.88 1.77
CA THR A 30 10.32 -15.48 1.71
C THR A 30 9.70 -15.72 3.09
N ALA A 31 9.93 -14.83 4.06
CA ALA A 31 9.27 -14.90 5.37
C ALA A 31 7.73 -14.73 5.29
N PHE A 32 7.16 -14.60 4.08
CA PHE A 32 5.82 -14.08 3.84
C PHE A 32 4.94 -14.91 2.91
N VAL A 33 5.48 -15.95 2.26
CA VAL A 33 4.66 -16.82 1.42
C VAL A 33 3.79 -17.73 2.30
N GLY A 34 2.49 -17.45 2.34
CA GLY A 34 1.52 -18.18 3.14
C GLY A 34 1.23 -17.57 4.52
N ALA A 35 1.71 -16.36 4.81
CA ALA A 35 1.31 -15.59 5.98
C ALA A 35 -0.16 -15.13 5.85
N SER A 36 -0.85 -14.95 6.98
CA SER A 36 -2.17 -14.32 6.98
C SER A 36 -2.05 -12.81 6.83
N GLU A 37 -3.16 -12.14 6.46
CA GLU A 37 -3.24 -10.68 6.42
C GLU A 37 -2.89 -10.06 7.79
N GLU A 38 -3.44 -10.63 8.87
CA GLU A 38 -3.19 -10.18 10.24
C GLU A 38 -1.71 -10.32 10.62
N ASP A 39 -1.04 -11.40 10.22
CA ASP A 39 0.41 -11.57 10.45
C ASP A 39 1.22 -10.48 9.74
N CYS A 40 0.83 -10.12 8.51
CA CYS A 40 1.48 -9.06 7.73
C CYS A 40 1.30 -7.68 8.39
N GLN A 41 0.09 -7.38 8.83
CA GLN A 41 -0.25 -6.15 9.55
C GLN A 41 0.54 -6.04 10.87
N ASN A 42 0.48 -7.08 11.71
CA ASN A 42 1.16 -7.11 13.01
C ASN A 42 2.67 -6.98 12.88
N LEU A 43 3.28 -7.64 11.88
CA LEU A 43 4.70 -7.51 11.66
C LEU A 43 5.09 -6.11 11.21
N THR A 44 4.29 -5.50 10.34
CA THR A 44 4.55 -4.13 9.84
C THR A 44 4.53 -3.13 10.99
N LEU A 45 3.49 -3.16 11.82
CA LEU A 45 3.41 -2.32 13.03
C LEU A 45 4.57 -2.58 13.98
N LYS A 46 4.98 -3.85 14.18
CA LYS A 46 6.14 -4.18 15.03
C LYS A 46 7.45 -3.63 14.49
N ARG A 47 7.58 -3.44 13.18
CA ARG A 47 8.80 -2.98 12.51
C ARG A 47 8.82 -1.48 12.22
N GLN A 48 7.70 -0.79 12.41
CA GLN A 48 7.51 0.65 12.15
C GLN A 48 8.64 1.53 12.70
N ASP A 49 9.14 1.24 13.92
CA ASP A 49 10.19 2.03 14.57
C ASP A 49 11.63 1.55 14.28
N THR A 50 11.80 0.44 13.56
CA THR A 50 13.10 -0.26 13.45
C THR A 50 13.65 -0.36 12.04
N ALA A 51 12.83 -0.17 11.00
CA ALA A 51 13.22 -0.29 9.61
C ALA A 51 12.97 1.01 8.84
N MET A 52 13.91 1.96 8.90
CA MET A 52 13.78 3.30 8.30
C MET A 52 13.65 3.32 6.75
N PHE A 53 13.77 2.19 6.07
CA PHE A 53 13.69 2.06 4.61
C PHE A 53 12.41 1.34 4.14
N ILE A 54 11.60 0.83 5.08
CA ILE A 54 10.28 0.28 4.82
C ILE A 54 9.31 1.40 5.16
N GLU A 55 8.47 1.82 4.22
CA GLU A 55 7.38 2.74 4.51
C GLU A 55 6.50 2.10 5.61
N PRO A 56 6.54 2.61 6.85
CA PRO A 56 6.25 1.78 8.03
C PRO A 56 4.76 1.49 8.22
N ASN A 57 3.93 2.06 7.35
CA ASN A 57 2.48 2.11 7.47
C ASN A 57 1.78 1.62 6.21
N ILE A 58 2.46 0.94 5.29
CA ILE A 58 1.83 0.42 4.07
C ILE A 58 2.37 -0.93 3.67
N ILE A 59 1.48 -1.82 3.26
CA ILE A 59 1.80 -3.16 2.77
C ILE A 59 1.07 -3.45 1.48
N GLY A 60 1.72 -4.21 0.60
CA GLY A 60 1.12 -4.78 -0.61
C GLY A 60 1.01 -6.30 -0.49
N ILE A 61 -0.22 -6.82 -0.59
CA ILE A 61 -0.54 -8.25 -0.50
C ILE A 61 -0.98 -8.74 -1.88
N ALA A 62 -0.25 -9.70 -2.45
CA ALA A 62 -0.73 -10.48 -3.59
C ALA A 62 -1.22 -11.84 -3.10
N ASP A 63 -2.51 -12.13 -3.26
CA ASP A 63 -3.15 -13.37 -2.81
C ASP A 63 -3.55 -14.27 -4.00
N ALA A 64 -4.28 -15.35 -3.72
CA ALA A 64 -4.77 -16.24 -4.78
C ALA A 64 -5.72 -15.55 -5.77
N ARG A 65 -6.32 -14.42 -5.41
CA ARG A 65 -7.16 -13.60 -6.29
C ARG A 65 -6.30 -12.77 -7.23
N THR A 66 -5.16 -12.26 -6.79
CA THR A 66 -4.22 -11.52 -7.66
C THR A 66 -3.82 -12.32 -8.90
N ALA A 67 -3.60 -13.63 -8.77
CA ALA A 67 -3.31 -14.49 -9.93
C ALA A 67 -4.47 -14.63 -10.93
N ARG A 68 -5.69 -14.20 -10.58
CA ARG A 68 -6.89 -14.29 -11.42
C ARG A 68 -7.24 -12.97 -12.07
N ASP A 69 -7.11 -11.87 -11.33
CA ASP A 69 -7.58 -10.55 -11.76
C ASP A 69 -6.48 -9.49 -11.85
N ASP A 70 -5.22 -9.87 -11.58
CA ASP A 70 -4.03 -9.02 -11.71
C ASP A 70 -4.07 -7.76 -10.83
N TYR A 71 -4.77 -7.84 -9.70
CA TYR A 71 -4.82 -6.77 -8.69
C TYR A 71 -4.15 -7.19 -7.38
N ILE A 72 -3.41 -6.27 -6.77
CA ILE A 72 -2.91 -6.42 -5.39
C ILE A 72 -3.80 -5.66 -4.41
N LEU A 73 -3.79 -6.11 -3.16
CA LEU A 73 -4.37 -5.39 -2.04
C LEU A 73 -3.29 -4.54 -1.38
N MET A 74 -3.38 -3.23 -1.53
CA MET A 74 -2.59 -2.29 -0.74
C MET A 74 -3.37 -1.97 0.54
N GLN A 75 -2.73 -2.13 1.70
CA GLN A 75 -3.29 -1.74 2.98
C GLN A 75 -2.43 -0.62 3.58
N TRP A 76 -3.06 0.48 3.97
CA TRP A 76 -2.38 1.60 4.61
C TRP A 76 -2.90 1.81 6.04
N TYR A 77 -1.98 1.82 6.99
CA TYR A 77 -2.27 2.11 8.39
C TYR A 77 -2.14 3.61 8.65
N ARG A 78 -3.18 4.21 9.24
CA ARG A 78 -3.09 5.57 9.76
C ARG A 78 -3.23 5.55 11.27
N GLU A 79 -2.16 5.91 11.95
CA GLU A 79 -2.20 6.23 13.37
C GLU A 79 -2.82 7.62 13.57
N GLY A 80 -3.55 7.78 14.67
CA GLY A 80 -4.12 9.06 15.08
C GLY A 80 -5.45 9.39 14.40
N GLU A 81 -6.00 10.53 14.80
CA GLU A 81 -7.29 11.01 14.29
C GLU A 81 -7.19 11.46 12.83
N GLY A 82 -8.28 11.31 12.09
CA GLY A 82 -8.41 11.87 10.75
C GLY A 82 -8.49 13.40 10.80
N GLU A 83 -8.39 14.01 9.63
CA GLU A 83 -8.40 15.46 9.48
C GLU A 83 -9.69 15.95 8.85
N HIS A 84 -10.14 17.14 9.25
CA HIS A 84 -11.35 17.72 8.70
C HIS A 84 -11.11 18.18 7.25
N CYS A 85 -11.76 17.49 6.31
CA CYS A 85 -11.62 17.64 4.87
C CYS A 85 -12.98 18.01 4.25
N PRO A 86 -13.37 19.30 4.17
CA PRO A 86 -14.61 19.70 3.50
C PRO A 86 -14.64 19.31 2.01
N PRO A 87 -15.80 18.90 1.45
CA PRO A 87 -17.10 18.67 2.10
C PRO A 87 -17.26 17.28 2.76
N TYR A 88 -16.23 16.46 2.78
CA TYR A 88 -16.28 15.04 3.13
C TYR A 88 -16.25 14.72 4.63
N GLY A 89 -16.06 15.74 5.49
CA GLY A 89 -15.96 15.54 6.94
C GLY A 89 -14.56 15.08 7.35
N VAL A 90 -14.46 14.28 8.41
CA VAL A 90 -13.16 13.83 8.95
C VAL A 90 -12.66 12.60 8.20
N LEU A 91 -11.44 12.66 7.64
CA LEU A 91 -10.84 11.59 6.84
C LEU A 91 -9.38 11.27 7.25
N PRO A 92 -8.98 9.98 7.31
CA PRO A 92 -9.86 8.81 7.25
C PRO A 92 -10.83 8.79 8.45
N PRO A 93 -12.03 8.20 8.30
CA PRO A 93 -13.11 8.36 9.29
C PRO A 93 -12.91 7.54 10.58
N LYS A 94 -11.92 6.64 10.60
CA LYS A 94 -11.57 5.85 11.79
C LYS A 94 -10.06 5.95 12.05
N PRO A 95 -9.64 6.27 13.29
CA PRO A 95 -8.24 6.26 13.67
C PRO A 95 -7.70 4.83 13.79
N ASN A 96 -6.38 4.68 13.77
CA ASN A 96 -5.66 3.44 14.11
C ASN A 96 -6.18 2.22 13.33
N THR A 97 -6.47 2.40 12.04
CA THR A 97 -7.15 1.43 11.20
C THR A 97 -6.35 1.19 9.91
N TRP A 98 -6.32 -0.06 9.45
CA TRP A 98 -5.84 -0.43 8.13
C TRP A 98 -6.90 -0.14 7.06
N TRP A 99 -6.51 0.56 6.01
CA TRP A 99 -7.37 0.97 4.90
C TRP A 99 -7.01 0.27 3.61
N ASP A 100 -8.00 -0.38 3.01
CA ASP A 100 -7.82 -1.25 1.86
C ASP A 100 -8.05 -0.53 0.53
N PHE A 101 -7.08 -0.72 -0.38
CA PHE A 101 -7.10 -0.28 -1.76
C PHE A 101 -6.72 -1.44 -2.67
N ARG A 102 -7.66 -1.90 -3.50
CA ARG A 102 -7.33 -2.82 -4.58
C ARG A 102 -6.83 -2.00 -5.76
N ILE A 103 -5.65 -2.34 -6.28
CA ILE A 103 -5.03 -1.63 -7.38
C ILE A 103 -4.34 -2.58 -8.35
N HIS A 104 -4.11 -2.07 -9.56
CA HIS A 104 -3.10 -2.64 -10.43
C HIS A 104 -1.69 -2.48 -9.81
N PRO A 105 -0.85 -3.52 -9.84
CA PRO A 105 0.51 -3.47 -9.28
C PRO A 105 1.36 -2.29 -9.77
N GLU A 106 1.24 -1.92 -11.04
CA GLU A 106 1.97 -0.80 -11.64
C GLU A 106 1.53 0.59 -11.16
N GLN A 107 0.53 0.66 -10.27
CA GLN A 107 0.06 1.89 -9.65
C GLN A 107 0.44 2.00 -8.16
N ALA A 108 1.16 1.01 -7.62
CA ALA A 108 1.53 0.97 -6.20
C ALA A 108 2.34 2.19 -5.76
N ASP A 109 3.28 2.63 -6.61
CA ASP A 109 4.09 3.83 -6.41
C ASP A 109 3.23 5.09 -6.22
N ARG A 110 2.17 5.26 -7.02
CA ARG A 110 1.24 6.39 -6.92
C ARG A 110 0.44 6.38 -5.63
N VAL A 111 -0.02 5.21 -5.20
CA VAL A 111 -0.74 5.07 -3.92
C VAL A 111 0.18 5.37 -2.75
N ILE A 112 1.39 4.82 -2.75
CA ILE A 112 2.41 5.11 -1.73
C ILE A 112 2.72 6.61 -1.70
N ALA A 113 3.00 7.21 -2.87
CA ALA A 113 3.27 8.63 -3.04
C ALA A 113 2.12 9.49 -2.48
N GLY A 114 0.90 9.18 -2.90
CA GLY A 114 -0.30 9.93 -2.52
C GLY A 114 -0.61 9.87 -1.03
N LEU A 115 -0.35 8.75 -0.35
CA LEU A 115 -0.68 8.57 1.06
C LEU A 115 0.43 9.04 2.02
N HIS A 116 1.71 9.02 1.61
CA HIS A 116 2.83 9.37 2.50
C HIS A 116 3.46 10.74 2.22
N PHE A 117 3.39 11.23 0.98
CA PHE A 117 4.16 12.41 0.56
C PHE A 117 3.29 13.59 0.11
N VAL A 118 1.98 13.39 0.04
CA VAL A 118 1.02 14.48 -0.24
C VAL A 118 0.29 14.83 1.05
N GLU A 119 0.16 16.14 1.31
CA GLU A 119 -0.60 16.67 2.44
C GLU A 119 -1.97 16.01 2.55
N SER A 120 -2.35 15.68 3.78
CA SER A 120 -3.55 14.93 4.15
C SER A 120 -4.84 15.62 3.70
N ASP A 121 -4.90 16.95 3.75
CA ASP A 121 -6.03 17.74 3.26
C ASP A 121 -6.24 17.62 1.73
N VAL A 122 -5.20 17.24 0.98
CA VAL A 122 -5.26 16.96 -0.46
C VAL A 122 -5.41 15.47 -0.75
N SER A 123 -4.72 14.59 -0.04
CA SER A 123 -4.75 13.14 -0.27
C SER A 123 -6.01 12.47 0.27
N CYS A 124 -6.41 12.75 1.51
CA CYS A 124 -7.53 12.07 2.14
C CYS A 124 -8.86 12.21 1.36
N PRO A 125 -9.24 13.38 0.83
CA PRO A 125 -10.43 13.51 -0.01
C PRO A 125 -10.46 12.54 -1.19
N ARG A 126 -9.31 12.24 -1.81
CA ARG A 126 -9.22 11.36 -2.98
C ARG A 126 -9.39 9.90 -2.57
N TYR A 127 -8.59 9.44 -1.61
CA TYR A 127 -8.56 8.03 -1.23
C TYR A 127 -9.78 7.61 -0.37
N PHE A 128 -10.37 8.54 0.39
CA PHE A 128 -11.47 8.23 1.31
C PHE A 128 -12.78 8.95 0.96
N GLY A 129 -12.72 10.23 0.57
CA GLY A 129 -13.93 11.03 0.30
C GLY A 129 -14.57 10.76 -1.07
N ARG A 130 -13.75 10.46 -2.09
CA ARG A 130 -14.16 10.26 -3.49
C ARG A 130 -14.01 8.82 -3.94
N LYS A 131 -14.03 7.88 -2.99
CA LYS A 131 -13.82 6.46 -3.27
C LYS A 131 -14.76 5.98 -4.38
N GLU A 132 -16.04 6.31 -4.33
CA GLU A 132 -17.04 5.94 -5.36
C GLU A 132 -16.72 6.46 -6.76
N GLU A 133 -16.02 7.59 -6.90
CA GLU A 133 -15.65 8.17 -8.20
C GLU A 133 -14.34 7.58 -8.75
N LEU A 134 -13.48 7.11 -7.84
CA LEU A 134 -12.13 6.65 -8.13
C LEU A 134 -12.00 5.13 -8.07
N THR A 135 -13.03 4.40 -7.66
CA THR A 135 -13.09 2.94 -7.79
C THR A 135 -14.03 2.54 -8.91
N ASP A 136 -13.63 1.53 -9.67
CA ASP A 136 -14.47 0.92 -10.70
C ASP A 136 -15.58 0.03 -10.09
N GLU A 137 -16.39 -0.58 -10.95
CA GLU A 137 -17.44 -1.51 -10.53
C GLU A 137 -16.93 -2.76 -9.79
N ASN A 138 -15.64 -3.07 -9.92
CA ASN A 138 -14.97 -4.17 -9.24
C ASN A 138 -14.31 -3.73 -7.92
N GLY A 139 -14.44 -2.46 -7.54
CA GLY A 139 -13.81 -1.87 -6.35
C GLY A 139 -12.30 -1.67 -6.48
N VAL A 140 -11.79 -1.57 -7.72
CA VAL A 140 -10.38 -1.30 -8.03
C VAL A 140 -10.17 0.21 -8.16
N LEU A 141 -9.23 0.74 -7.41
CA LEU A 141 -8.89 2.16 -7.39
C LEU A 141 -8.06 2.53 -8.63
N ASP A 142 -8.50 3.55 -9.35
CA ASP A 142 -7.74 4.24 -10.41
C ASP A 142 -6.84 5.31 -9.77
N ALA A 143 -5.67 4.90 -9.30
CA ALA A 143 -4.71 5.81 -8.66
C ALA A 143 -4.12 6.80 -9.67
N ALA A 144 -4.06 6.45 -10.96
CA ALA A 144 -3.66 7.39 -12.00
C ALA A 144 -4.67 8.53 -12.15
N LYS A 145 -5.97 8.24 -12.10
CA LYS A 145 -7.01 9.28 -12.04
C LYS A 145 -6.91 10.10 -10.76
N ALA A 146 -6.72 9.46 -9.60
CA ALA A 146 -6.54 10.17 -8.33
C ALA A 146 -5.34 11.13 -8.35
N ASP A 147 -4.26 10.79 -9.05
CA ASP A 147 -3.07 11.61 -9.21
C ASP A 147 -3.31 12.83 -10.12
N ARG A 148 -3.96 12.64 -11.28
CA ARG A 148 -4.30 13.74 -12.21
C ARG A 148 -5.13 14.85 -11.56
N MET A 149 -5.98 14.51 -10.60
CA MET A 149 -6.81 15.50 -9.89
C MET A 149 -6.00 16.52 -9.07
N VAL A 150 -4.76 16.21 -8.70
CA VAL A 150 -3.87 17.16 -8.03
C VAL A 150 -3.30 18.17 -9.00
N ASN A 151 -3.03 17.74 -10.24
CA ASN A 151 -2.40 18.56 -11.26
C ASN A 151 -3.41 19.46 -12.01
N GLY A 152 -4.72 19.30 -11.78
CA GLY A 152 -5.76 20.17 -12.35
C GLY A 152 -6.17 19.82 -13.78
N ASP A 153 -5.94 18.58 -14.21
CA ASP A 153 -6.36 18.04 -15.52
C ASP A 153 -7.78 17.46 -15.52
#